data_AF-A0A382RCA6-F1
#
_entry.id   AF-A0A382RCA6-F1
#
_cell.length_a   1.000
_cell.length_b   1.000
_cell.length_c   1.000
_cell.angle_alpha   90.00
_cell.angle_beta   90.00
_cell.angle_gamma   90.00
#
_symmetry.space_group_name_H-M   'P 1'
#
loop_
_entity.id
_entity.type
_entity.pdbx_description
1 polymer ?
#
loop_
_entity_poly.entity_id
_entity_poly.type
_entity_poly.pdbx_seq_one_letter_code
_entity_poly.pdbx_strand_id
1 'polypeptide(L)'
;MDDITLFNQNGFVFLKKLFTRQEIEKLKQQIDSDQDKISDARETQSSTGKLSLTLWNHSSDDLYSKFSTNERIVKPMQEFLKDEVYHYHSKIVWKKPGEGGFDWHQDYGYWYHNACLFPDMGSCFIMIDKSTKENGCLKVLSGSHHAGRMDHHQDSREQTGDRERIKKLEKRLECVYIEADPGDALFFHCNLLHASDRNNTNGSRRVLISCFNTKKNNPYKEIAHASYTPLNISKYNSILEY
;
A
#
# COMPACT_ATOMS: atom_id res chain seq x y z
N MET A 1 -22.94 -2.95 -7.38
CA MET A 1 -22.54 -2.28 -6.12
C MET A 1 -21.45 -1.31 -6.49
N ASP A 2 -21.54 -0.05 -6.06
CA ASP A 2 -20.50 0.94 -6.36
C ASP A 2 -19.23 0.72 -5.52
N ASP A 3 -18.14 1.37 -5.91
CA ASP A 3 -16.83 1.22 -5.28
C ASP A 3 -16.84 1.69 -3.82
N ILE A 4 -17.59 2.74 -3.48
CA ILE A 4 -17.72 3.24 -2.12
C ILE A 4 -18.35 2.18 -1.21
N THR A 5 -19.40 1.51 -1.69
CA THR A 5 -20.07 0.45 -0.95
C THR A 5 -19.15 -0.75 -0.78
N LEU A 6 -18.41 -1.14 -1.82
CA LEU A 6 -17.40 -2.21 -1.74
C LEU A 6 -16.29 -1.88 -0.74
N PHE A 7 -15.75 -0.65 -0.79
CA PHE A 7 -14.72 -0.20 0.14
C PHE A 7 -15.22 -0.24 1.59
N ASN A 8 -16.44 0.25 1.83
CA ASN A 8 -17.03 0.26 3.18
C ASN A 8 -17.28 -1.15 3.71
N GLN A 9 -17.73 -2.10 2.88
CA GLN A 9 -18.06 -3.46 3.29
C GLN A 9 -16.84 -4.36 3.42
N ASN A 10 -15.93 -4.30 2.44
CA ASN A 10 -14.80 -5.23 2.34
C ASN A 10 -13.50 -4.64 2.89
N GLY A 11 -13.42 -3.31 3.02
CA GLY A 11 -12.21 -2.59 3.39
C GLY A 11 -11.25 -2.40 2.22
N PHE A 12 -11.63 -2.83 1.01
CA PHE A 12 -10.85 -2.63 -0.22
C PHE A 12 -11.72 -2.57 -1.47
N VAL A 13 -11.13 -2.01 -2.53
CA VAL A 13 -11.64 -2.03 -3.90
C VAL A 13 -10.49 -2.39 -4.83
N PHE A 14 -10.71 -3.36 -5.71
CA PHE A 14 -9.72 -3.80 -6.68
C PHE A 14 -10.13 -3.37 -8.09
N LEU A 15 -9.33 -2.49 -8.69
CA LEU A 15 -9.59 -1.92 -10.01
C LEU A 15 -8.62 -2.50 -11.04
N LYS A 16 -9.20 -3.12 -12.08
CA LYS A 16 -8.45 -3.67 -13.20
C LYS A 16 -8.07 -2.57 -14.19
N LYS A 17 -6.84 -2.62 -14.72
CA LYS A 17 -6.34 -1.71 -15.77
C LYS A 17 -6.52 -0.23 -15.42
N LEU A 18 -6.32 0.13 -14.14
CA LEU A 18 -6.37 1.54 -13.71
C LEU A 18 -5.30 2.36 -14.45
N PHE A 19 -4.13 1.76 -14.64
CA PHE A 19 -3.05 2.28 -15.46
C PHE A 19 -2.83 1.42 -16.69
N THR A 20 -2.48 2.07 -17.79
CA THR A 20 -2.18 1.41 -19.05
C THR A 20 -0.83 0.73 -18.98
N ARG A 21 -0.61 -0.25 -19.86
CA ARG A 21 0.70 -0.90 -20.00
C ARG A 21 1.81 0.11 -20.28
N GLN A 22 1.55 1.12 -21.11
CA GLN A 22 2.55 2.13 -21.46
C GLN A 22 2.98 2.95 -20.24
N GLU A 23 2.03 3.36 -19.40
CA GLU A 23 2.31 4.07 -18.15
C GLU A 23 3.16 3.23 -17.20
N ILE A 24 2.82 1.95 -17.05
CA ILE A 24 3.56 1.04 -16.18
C ILE A 24 4.97 0.74 -16.71
N GLU A 25 5.15 0.63 -18.02
CA GLU A 25 6.49 0.47 -18.59
C GLU A 25 7.37 1.72 -18.37
N LYS A 26 6.82 2.95 -18.43
CA LYS A 26 7.57 4.16 -18.03
C LYS A 26 7.99 4.09 -16.55
N LEU A 27 7.08 3.65 -15.67
CA LEU A 27 7.39 3.49 -14.25
C LEU A 27 8.49 2.45 -14.01
N LYS A 28 8.47 1.32 -14.73
CA LYS A 28 9.54 0.32 -14.66
C LYS A 28 10.89 0.89 -15.07
N GLN A 29 10.94 1.59 -16.20
CA GLN A 29 12.16 2.22 -16.69
C GLN A 29 12.72 3.22 -15.69
N GLN A 30 11.86 4.05 -15.08
CA GLN A 30 12.27 4.96 -14.02
C GLN A 30 12.92 4.19 -12.86
N ILE A 31 12.23 3.17 -12.32
CA ILE A 31 12.73 2.36 -11.19
C ILE A 31 14.07 1.71 -11.51
N ASP A 32 14.22 1.14 -12.70
CA ASP A 32 15.43 0.44 -13.11
C ASP A 32 16.61 1.41 -13.33
N SER A 33 16.34 2.68 -13.61
CA SER A 33 17.35 3.73 -13.78
C SER A 33 17.70 4.50 -12.50
N ASP A 34 16.86 4.41 -11.47
CA ASP A 34 16.93 5.23 -10.27
C ASP A 34 17.84 4.60 -9.20
N GLN A 35 19.14 4.86 -9.34
CA GLN A 35 20.18 4.33 -8.46
C GLN A 35 19.96 4.73 -6.99
N ASP A 36 19.45 5.93 -6.74
CA ASP A 36 19.21 6.43 -5.39
C ASP A 36 18.11 5.61 -4.69
N LYS A 37 16.99 5.36 -5.38
CA LYS A 37 15.92 4.50 -4.83
C LYS A 37 16.38 3.06 -4.60
N ILE A 38 17.29 2.57 -5.45
CA ILE A 38 17.88 1.24 -5.28
C ILE A 38 18.82 1.21 -4.07
N SER A 39 19.66 2.23 -3.88
CA SER A 39 20.60 2.31 -2.75
C SER A 39 19.92 2.58 -1.41
N ASP A 40 18.80 3.30 -1.43
CA ASP A 40 18.00 3.61 -0.23
C ASP A 40 17.12 2.43 0.23
N ALA A 41 17.16 1.29 -0.47
CA ALA A 41 16.40 0.11 -0.10
C ALA A 41 16.84 -0.39 1.28
N ARG A 42 15.85 -0.50 2.19
CA ARG A 42 16.04 -1.03 3.53
C ARG A 42 15.55 -2.46 3.58
N GLU A 43 16.36 -3.33 4.18
CA GLU A 43 15.93 -4.68 4.51
C GLU A 43 15.05 -4.65 5.76
N THR A 44 13.94 -5.38 5.71
CA THR A 44 13.15 -5.74 6.89
C THR A 44 12.98 -7.26 6.96
N GLN A 45 12.68 -7.75 8.16
CA GLN A 45 12.55 -9.17 8.47
C GLN A 45 11.10 -9.50 8.77
N SER A 46 10.63 -10.63 8.27
CA SER A 46 9.35 -11.24 8.64
C SER A 46 9.52 -12.72 8.97
N SER A 47 8.42 -13.38 9.33
CA SER A 47 8.39 -14.84 9.52
C SER A 47 8.75 -15.63 8.26
N THR A 48 8.63 -15.02 7.08
CA THR A 48 8.84 -15.67 5.77
C THR A 48 10.19 -15.33 5.11
N GLY A 49 11.00 -14.48 5.76
CA GLY A 49 12.35 -14.14 5.31
C GLY A 49 12.62 -12.64 5.30
N LYS A 50 13.72 -12.25 4.66
CA LYS A 50 14.06 -10.85 4.41
C LYS A 50 13.28 -10.30 3.22
N LEU A 51 12.95 -9.03 3.25
CA LEU A 51 12.40 -8.31 2.11
C LEU A 51 12.98 -6.88 2.03
N SER A 52 12.99 -6.34 0.82
CA SER A 52 13.55 -5.03 0.52
C SER A 52 12.46 -4.02 0.18
N LEU A 53 12.52 -2.83 0.79
CA LEU A 53 11.63 -1.72 0.44
C LEU A 53 12.35 -0.38 0.50
N THR A 54 11.92 0.55 -0.35
CA THR A 54 12.35 1.96 -0.33
C THR A 54 11.14 2.83 -0.01
N LEU A 55 11.24 3.72 0.96
CA LEU A 55 10.14 4.57 1.45
C LEU A 55 10.54 6.04 1.44
N TRP A 56 9.61 6.92 1.05
CA TRP A 56 9.78 8.37 1.10
C TRP A 56 8.47 9.07 1.46
N ASN A 57 8.56 10.20 2.15
CA ASN A 57 7.39 10.82 2.79
C ASN A 57 6.73 11.90 1.94
N HIS A 58 7.50 12.58 1.09
CA HIS A 58 7.00 13.74 0.34
C HIS A 58 6.93 13.44 -1.15
N SER A 59 5.86 13.90 -1.80
CA SER A 59 5.81 13.95 -3.26
C SER A 59 6.80 15.00 -3.77
N SER A 60 7.43 14.69 -4.90
CA SER A 60 8.37 15.52 -5.65
C SER A 60 7.82 15.80 -7.05
N ASP A 61 8.56 16.50 -7.90
CA ASP A 61 8.23 16.59 -9.33
C ASP A 61 8.90 15.45 -10.10
N ASP A 62 8.49 14.21 -9.79
CA ASP A 62 9.00 12.99 -10.43
C ASP A 62 7.86 12.08 -10.90
N LEU A 63 8.22 11.04 -11.66
CA LEU A 63 7.25 10.10 -12.20
C LEU A 63 6.48 9.37 -11.08
N TYR A 64 7.13 9.01 -9.98
CA TYR A 64 6.44 8.36 -8.84
C TYR A 64 5.31 9.23 -8.29
N SER A 65 5.58 10.53 -8.20
CA SER A 65 4.63 11.52 -7.72
C SER A 65 3.55 11.80 -8.75
N LYS A 66 3.82 11.70 -10.06
CA LYS A 66 2.76 11.70 -11.09
C LYS A 66 1.80 10.53 -10.93
N PHE A 67 2.26 9.36 -10.46
CA PHE A 67 1.37 8.26 -10.08
C PHE A 67 0.60 8.60 -8.79
N SER A 68 1.30 8.91 -7.70
CA SER A 68 0.67 9.09 -6.37
C SER A 68 -0.30 10.28 -6.31
N THR A 69 -0.09 11.32 -7.13
CA THR A 69 -0.96 12.50 -7.20
C THR A 69 -1.99 12.44 -8.33
N ASN A 70 -2.02 11.37 -9.13
CA ASN A 70 -2.94 11.26 -10.26
C ASN A 70 -4.39 11.27 -9.78
N GLU A 71 -5.26 11.94 -10.51
CA GLU A 71 -6.69 12.01 -10.19
C GLU A 71 -7.37 10.63 -10.09
N ARG A 72 -6.84 9.62 -10.82
CA ARG A 72 -7.27 8.22 -10.74
C ARG A 72 -7.05 7.57 -9.37
N ILE A 73 -6.13 8.11 -8.56
CA ILE A 73 -5.88 7.64 -7.19
C ILE A 73 -6.51 8.58 -6.18
N VAL A 74 -6.24 9.88 -6.31
CA VAL A 74 -6.58 10.85 -5.28
C VAL A 74 -8.10 11.00 -5.16
N LYS A 75 -8.84 11.11 -6.29
CA LYS A 75 -10.29 11.30 -6.24
C LYS A 75 -11.01 10.11 -5.59
N PRO A 76 -10.77 8.84 -6.00
CA PRO A 76 -11.35 7.70 -5.28
C PRO A 76 -10.97 7.66 -3.80
N MET A 77 -9.73 7.97 -3.45
CA MET A 77 -9.31 7.96 -2.04
C MET A 77 -10.05 9.02 -1.20
N GLN A 78 -10.29 10.20 -1.75
CA GLN A 78 -11.12 11.24 -1.11
C GLN A 78 -12.58 10.78 -0.92
N GLU A 79 -13.14 10.07 -1.91
CA GLU A 79 -14.49 9.52 -1.82
C GLU A 79 -14.58 8.40 -0.77
N PHE A 80 -13.60 7.50 -0.74
CA PHE A 80 -13.54 6.39 0.20
C PHE A 80 -13.36 6.85 1.65
N LEU A 81 -12.49 7.83 1.88
CA LEU A 81 -12.22 8.37 3.21
C LEU A 81 -13.12 9.55 3.61
N LYS A 82 -13.96 10.05 2.67
CA LYS A 82 -14.93 11.13 2.88
C LYS A 82 -14.34 12.45 3.38
N ASP A 83 -13.10 12.74 2.99
CA ASP A 83 -12.41 14.00 3.28
C ASP A 83 -11.38 14.33 2.20
N GLU A 84 -10.86 15.55 2.22
CA GLU A 84 -9.64 15.87 1.50
C GLU A 84 -8.49 14.99 2.01
N VAL A 85 -7.67 14.47 1.10
CA VAL A 85 -6.53 13.62 1.46
C VAL A 85 -5.22 14.29 1.08
N TYR A 86 -4.18 13.99 1.85
CA TYR A 86 -2.80 14.35 1.52
C TYR A 86 -1.94 13.09 1.41
N HIS A 87 -0.85 13.19 0.66
CA HIS A 87 0.11 12.10 0.52
C HIS A 87 0.88 11.94 1.84
N TYR A 88 0.76 10.77 2.46
CA TYR A 88 1.40 10.48 3.73
C TYR A 88 2.81 9.92 3.56
N HIS A 89 2.95 8.93 2.68
CA HIS A 89 4.23 8.43 2.16
C HIS A 89 3.98 7.52 0.96
N SER A 90 5.02 7.26 0.19
CA SER A 90 5.03 6.19 -0.80
C SER A 90 6.16 5.22 -0.52
N LYS A 91 5.97 3.98 -0.96
CA LYS A 91 6.97 2.93 -0.88
C LYS A 91 6.98 2.08 -2.14
N ILE A 92 8.17 1.66 -2.55
CA ILE A 92 8.35 0.59 -3.51
C ILE A 92 8.72 -0.66 -2.73
N VAL A 93 7.97 -1.73 -2.95
CA VAL A 93 8.34 -3.05 -2.46
C VAL A 93 8.83 -3.84 -3.66
N TRP A 94 10.08 -4.28 -3.60
CA TRP A 94 10.71 -5.07 -4.65
C TRP A 94 11.03 -6.44 -4.10
N LYS A 95 10.13 -7.41 -4.30
CA LYS A 95 10.36 -8.80 -3.91
C LYS A 95 11.21 -9.52 -4.94
N LYS A 96 12.49 -9.71 -4.66
CA LYS A 96 13.39 -10.53 -5.49
C LYS A 96 13.10 -12.03 -5.33
N PRO A 97 13.59 -12.90 -6.24
CA PRO A 97 13.47 -14.35 -6.10
C PRO A 97 13.94 -14.83 -4.71
N GLY A 98 13.09 -15.57 -4.01
CA GLY A 98 13.37 -16.10 -2.67
C GLY A 98 13.24 -15.10 -1.51
N GLU A 99 12.95 -13.82 -1.76
CA GLU A 99 12.65 -12.88 -0.68
C GLU A 99 11.30 -13.20 -0.01
N GLY A 100 11.23 -12.90 1.29
CA GLY A 100 10.04 -13.06 2.11
C GLY A 100 8.91 -12.11 1.72
N GLY A 101 7.82 -12.21 2.47
CA GLY A 101 6.69 -11.29 2.41
C GLY A 101 6.41 -10.64 3.75
N PHE A 102 5.25 -10.00 3.84
CA PHE A 102 4.83 -9.32 5.06
C PHE A 102 3.92 -10.23 5.88
N ASP A 103 4.18 -10.30 7.19
CA ASP A 103 3.28 -10.96 8.14
C ASP A 103 1.91 -10.27 8.16
N TRP A 104 0.87 -10.93 8.66
CA TRP A 104 -0.43 -10.32 8.84
C TRP A 104 -0.33 -9.09 9.75
N HIS A 105 -0.71 -7.93 9.20
CA HIS A 105 -0.65 -6.65 9.90
C HIS A 105 -1.73 -5.68 9.39
N GLN A 106 -1.82 -4.54 10.08
CA GLN A 106 -2.59 -3.37 9.65
C GLN A 106 -1.61 -2.21 9.50
N ASP A 107 -1.74 -1.41 8.44
CA ASP A 107 -0.91 -0.22 8.26
C ASP A 107 -1.08 0.74 9.45
N TYR A 108 -2.32 0.89 9.95
CA TYR A 108 -2.60 1.74 11.11
C TYR A 108 -1.98 1.23 12.42
N GLY A 109 -1.65 -0.07 12.52
CA GLY A 109 -0.89 -0.58 13.66
C GLY A 109 0.47 0.12 13.81
N TYR A 110 1.11 0.47 12.70
CA TYR A 110 2.31 1.33 12.72
C TYR A 110 1.96 2.81 12.89
N TRP A 111 0.98 3.29 12.11
CA TRP A 111 0.70 4.73 12.01
C TRP A 111 0.04 5.32 13.26
N TYR A 112 -0.59 4.49 14.07
CA TYR A 112 -1.11 4.87 15.40
C TYR A 112 -0.03 5.49 16.28
N HIS A 113 1.21 5.00 16.18
CA HIS A 113 2.35 5.56 16.92
C HIS A 113 2.96 6.79 16.26
N ASN A 114 2.52 7.13 15.05
CA ASN A 114 2.94 8.31 14.29
C ASN A 114 1.93 9.46 14.47
N ALA A 115 1.44 9.65 15.69
CA ALA A 115 0.58 10.77 16.09
C ALA A 115 -0.74 10.96 15.31
N CYS A 116 -1.19 9.96 14.55
CA CYS A 116 -2.49 9.99 13.85
C CYS A 116 -3.58 9.39 14.77
N LEU A 117 -4.57 10.19 15.14
CA LEU A 117 -5.55 9.82 16.18
C LEU A 117 -6.65 8.89 15.67
N PHE A 118 -7.00 8.97 14.39
CA PHE A 118 -8.06 8.19 13.77
C PHE A 118 -7.51 7.29 12.65
N PRO A 119 -8.18 6.17 12.35
CA PRO A 119 -7.82 5.30 11.22
C PRO A 119 -8.33 5.86 9.87
N ASP A 120 -8.41 7.18 9.71
CA ASP A 120 -8.92 7.83 8.50
C ASP A 120 -7.82 7.91 7.44
N MET A 121 -7.30 6.75 7.07
CA MET A 121 -6.13 6.56 6.22
C MET A 121 -6.33 5.37 5.27
N GLY A 122 -5.68 5.41 4.12
CA GLY A 122 -5.79 4.36 3.11
C GLY A 122 -4.60 4.30 2.18
N SER A 123 -4.47 3.18 1.50
CA SER A 123 -3.34 2.89 0.61
C SER A 123 -3.86 2.53 -0.78
N CYS A 124 -3.18 3.00 -1.82
CA CYS A 124 -3.33 2.51 -3.18
C CYS A 124 -2.08 1.72 -3.57
N PHE A 125 -2.27 0.45 -3.93
CA PHE A 125 -1.23 -0.51 -4.25
C PHE A 125 -1.28 -0.82 -5.74
N ILE A 126 -0.30 -0.32 -6.47
CA ILE A 126 -0.23 -0.35 -7.92
C ILE A 126 0.68 -1.50 -8.35
N MET A 127 0.15 -2.38 -9.20
CA MET A 127 0.88 -3.53 -9.71
C MET A 127 1.80 -3.09 -10.84
N ILE A 128 3.11 -3.15 -10.59
CA ILE A 128 4.13 -2.87 -11.61
C ILE A 128 4.44 -4.15 -12.40
N ASP A 129 4.62 -5.26 -11.68
CA ASP A 129 4.80 -6.58 -12.24
C ASP A 129 3.56 -7.46 -11.97
N LYS A 130 3.44 -8.56 -12.73
CA LYS A 130 2.38 -9.54 -12.52
C LYS A 130 2.44 -10.08 -11.09
N SER A 131 1.31 -10.09 -10.39
CA SER A 131 1.18 -10.62 -9.03
C SER A 131 0.39 -11.93 -9.07
N THR A 132 0.98 -12.98 -8.52
CA THR A 132 0.42 -14.34 -8.44
C THR A 132 0.60 -14.87 -7.03
N LYS A 133 -0.13 -15.93 -6.66
CA LYS A 133 0.12 -16.61 -5.37
C LYS A 133 1.56 -17.09 -5.26
N GLU A 134 2.12 -17.62 -6.35
CA GLU A 134 3.47 -18.19 -6.38
C GLU A 134 4.57 -17.14 -6.13
N ASN A 135 4.42 -15.93 -6.65
CA ASN A 135 5.37 -14.83 -6.41
C ASN A 135 5.02 -13.93 -5.22
N GLY A 136 4.13 -14.39 -4.34
CA GLY A 136 3.82 -13.71 -3.09
C GLY A 136 2.98 -12.45 -3.26
N CYS A 137 1.90 -12.52 -4.05
CA CYS A 137 0.88 -11.48 -4.12
C CYS A 137 0.33 -11.10 -2.73
N LEU A 138 -0.31 -9.94 -2.67
CA LEU A 138 -1.00 -9.51 -1.45
C LEU A 138 -2.20 -10.43 -1.21
N LYS A 139 -2.43 -10.78 0.05
CA LYS A 139 -3.68 -11.40 0.51
C LYS A 139 -4.29 -10.53 1.60
N VAL A 140 -5.61 -10.46 1.61
CA VAL A 140 -6.39 -9.62 2.53
C VAL A 140 -7.48 -10.45 3.19
N LEU A 141 -7.86 -10.09 4.42
CA LEU A 141 -9.08 -10.63 5.03
C LEU A 141 -10.23 -9.65 4.80
N SER A 142 -11.14 -9.99 3.89
CA SER A 142 -12.25 -9.11 3.51
C SER A 142 -13.12 -8.76 4.72
N GLY A 143 -13.39 -7.46 4.92
CA GLY A 143 -14.19 -6.93 6.04
C GLY A 143 -13.45 -6.82 7.37
N SER A 144 -12.15 -7.18 7.42
CA SER A 144 -11.38 -7.18 8.67
C SER A 144 -11.11 -5.78 9.24
N HIS A 145 -11.24 -4.72 8.43
CA HIS A 145 -11.14 -3.33 8.91
C HIS A 145 -12.20 -2.98 9.95
N HIS A 146 -13.35 -3.68 9.95
CA HIS A 146 -14.38 -3.54 10.97
C HIS A 146 -14.01 -4.15 12.33
N ALA A 147 -12.97 -4.99 12.41
CA ALA A 147 -12.54 -5.63 13.65
C ALA A 147 -11.74 -4.69 14.59
N GLY A 148 -11.56 -3.42 14.18
CA GLY A 148 -10.79 -2.40 14.88
C GLY A 148 -9.29 -2.52 14.63
N ARG A 149 -8.53 -1.65 15.31
CA ARG A 149 -7.06 -1.65 15.28
C ARG A 149 -6.50 -2.81 16.14
N MET A 150 -5.42 -3.42 15.67
CA MET A 150 -4.60 -4.36 16.41
C MET A 150 -3.23 -3.76 16.70
N ASP A 151 -2.71 -4.01 17.90
CA ASP A 151 -1.33 -3.68 18.24
C ASP A 151 -0.36 -4.59 17.49
N HIS A 152 0.78 -4.03 17.07
CA HIS A 152 1.92 -4.82 16.64
C HIS A 152 2.73 -5.21 17.86
N HIS A 153 3.18 -6.47 17.93
CA HIS A 153 4.01 -6.95 19.02
C HIS A 153 5.40 -6.28 18.95
N GLN A 154 5.64 -5.28 19.81
CA GLN A 154 6.88 -4.47 19.80
C GLN A 154 8.16 -5.29 20.05
N ASP A 155 8.04 -6.44 20.73
CA ASP A 155 9.19 -7.26 21.15
C ASP A 155 9.57 -8.38 20.17
N SER A 156 8.81 -8.58 19.08
CA SER A 156 9.15 -9.60 18.08
C SER A 156 9.84 -9.01 16.86
N ARG A 157 10.82 -9.76 16.32
CA ARG A 157 11.36 -9.51 14.96
C ARG A 157 10.28 -9.54 13.88
N GLU A 158 9.14 -10.13 14.19
CA GLU A 158 7.94 -10.20 13.37
C GLU A 158 7.02 -9.03 13.69
N GLN A 159 6.68 -8.23 12.69
CA GLN A 159 5.80 -7.07 12.83
C GLN A 159 4.33 -7.47 12.59
N THR A 160 3.89 -8.53 13.27
CA THR A 160 2.54 -9.08 13.13
C THR A 160 1.57 -8.41 14.09
N GLY A 161 0.31 -8.26 13.68
CA GLY A 161 -0.78 -7.93 14.59
C GLY A 161 -1.06 -9.06 15.59
N ASP A 162 -2.01 -8.85 16.48
CA ASP A 162 -2.43 -9.84 17.47
C ASP A 162 -2.77 -11.20 16.81
N ARG A 163 -1.87 -12.17 17.00
CA ARG A 163 -1.93 -13.49 16.38
C ARG A 163 -3.16 -14.28 16.78
N GLU A 164 -3.63 -14.14 18.03
CA GLU A 164 -4.82 -14.85 18.47
C GLU A 164 -6.04 -14.29 17.73
N ARG A 165 -6.19 -12.96 17.70
CA ARG A 165 -7.30 -12.30 16.99
C ARG A 165 -7.27 -12.63 15.50
N ILE A 166 -6.11 -12.56 14.86
CA ILE A 166 -5.95 -12.90 13.44
C ILE A 166 -6.43 -14.32 13.16
N LYS A 167 -5.98 -15.33 13.94
CA LYS A 167 -6.42 -16.73 13.78
C LYS A 167 -7.93 -16.91 13.94
N LYS A 168 -8.59 -16.09 14.78
CA LYS A 168 -10.04 -16.13 14.96
C LYS A 168 -10.76 -15.46 13.78
N LEU A 169 -10.18 -14.41 13.19
CA LEU A 169 -10.72 -13.73 12.01
C LEU A 169 -10.54 -14.56 10.74
N GLU A 170 -9.39 -15.22 10.53
CA GLU A 170 -9.14 -16.11 9.39
C GLU A 170 -10.18 -17.25 9.30
N LYS A 171 -10.79 -17.63 10.43
CA LYS A 171 -11.86 -18.64 10.49
C LYS A 171 -13.24 -18.11 10.14
N ARG A 172 -13.41 -16.78 10.10
CA ARG A 172 -14.73 -16.11 9.98
C ARG A 172 -14.85 -15.22 8.76
N LEU A 173 -13.72 -14.72 8.26
CA LEU A 173 -13.63 -13.81 7.13
C LEU A 173 -12.99 -14.52 5.94
N GLU A 174 -13.37 -14.08 4.75
CA GLU A 174 -12.80 -14.59 3.52
C GLU A 174 -11.36 -14.06 3.34
N CYS A 175 -10.43 -14.98 3.10
CA CYS A 175 -9.06 -14.64 2.69
C CYS A 175 -9.00 -14.54 1.16
N VAL A 176 -8.83 -13.31 0.66
CA VAL A 176 -8.81 -13.00 -0.77
C VAL A 176 -7.37 -12.77 -1.21
N TYR A 177 -6.92 -13.53 -2.20
CA TYR A 177 -5.62 -13.33 -2.85
C TYR A 177 -5.76 -12.37 -4.02
N ILE A 178 -4.90 -11.36 -4.08
CA ILE A 178 -4.95 -10.30 -5.10
C ILE A 178 -4.01 -10.66 -6.25
N GLU A 179 -4.46 -11.61 -7.08
CA GLU A 179 -3.80 -11.93 -8.35
C GLU A 179 -4.14 -10.90 -9.42
N ALA A 180 -3.11 -10.34 -10.04
CA ALA A 180 -3.23 -9.07 -10.74
C ALA A 180 -2.18 -8.91 -11.84
N ASP A 181 -2.56 -8.17 -12.88
CA ASP A 181 -1.68 -7.84 -13.99
C ASP A 181 -1.08 -6.43 -13.81
N PRO A 182 0.03 -6.11 -14.48
CA PRO A 182 0.59 -4.75 -14.49
C PRO A 182 -0.46 -3.70 -14.86
N GLY A 183 -0.59 -2.67 -14.02
CA GLY A 183 -1.55 -1.58 -14.18
C GLY A 183 -2.87 -1.75 -13.43
N ASP A 184 -3.13 -2.93 -12.87
CA ASP A 184 -4.16 -3.08 -11.84
C ASP A 184 -3.77 -2.31 -10.57
N ALA A 185 -4.77 -1.95 -9.76
CA ALA A 185 -4.56 -1.29 -8.48
C ALA A 185 -5.55 -1.76 -7.42
N LEU A 186 -5.08 -1.87 -6.18
CA LEU A 186 -5.90 -2.16 -5.00
C LEU A 186 -5.91 -0.94 -4.09
N PHE A 187 -7.10 -0.42 -3.81
CA PHE A 187 -7.32 0.57 -2.76
C PHE A 187 -7.75 -0.18 -1.50
N PHE A 188 -7.14 0.11 -0.35
CA PHE A 188 -7.53 -0.51 0.90
C PHE A 188 -7.40 0.41 2.11
N HIS A 189 -8.27 0.18 3.09
CA HIS A 189 -8.32 0.90 4.36
C HIS A 189 -7.14 0.51 5.25
N CYS A 190 -6.61 1.44 6.05
CA CYS A 190 -5.42 1.21 6.89
C CYS A 190 -5.57 0.11 7.96
N ASN A 191 -6.82 -0.18 8.37
CA ASN A 191 -7.17 -1.30 9.27
C ASN A 191 -7.48 -2.62 8.55
N LEU A 192 -7.45 -2.69 7.22
CA LEU A 192 -7.64 -3.97 6.54
C LEU A 192 -6.45 -4.88 6.88
N LEU A 193 -6.70 -6.05 7.46
CA LEU A 193 -5.66 -7.06 7.65
C LEU A 193 -5.18 -7.54 6.30
N HIS A 194 -3.88 -7.40 6.08
CA HIS A 194 -3.22 -7.84 4.87
C HIS A 194 -1.86 -8.45 5.18
N ALA A 195 -1.44 -9.35 4.30
CA ALA A 195 -0.18 -10.06 4.34
C ALA A 195 0.29 -10.33 2.92
N SER A 196 1.51 -10.84 2.77
CA SER A 196 1.94 -11.41 1.50
C SER A 196 2.96 -12.51 1.76
N ASP A 197 2.99 -13.51 0.88
CA ASP A 197 3.86 -14.67 1.06
C ASP A 197 5.25 -14.46 0.42
N ARG A 198 6.14 -15.43 0.62
CA ARG A 198 7.47 -15.49 -0.01
C ARG A 198 7.34 -15.51 -1.54
N ASN A 199 8.26 -14.86 -2.25
CA ASN A 199 8.39 -15.03 -3.69
C ASN A 199 9.12 -16.34 -4.01
N ASN A 200 8.38 -17.35 -4.47
CA ASN A 200 8.92 -18.66 -4.82
C ASN A 200 9.25 -18.80 -6.32
N THR A 201 9.13 -17.73 -7.10
CA THR A 201 9.44 -17.72 -8.54
C THR A 201 10.86 -17.24 -8.80
N ASN A 202 11.31 -17.42 -10.04
CA ASN A 202 12.60 -16.89 -10.52
C ASN A 202 12.54 -15.42 -10.96
N GLY A 203 11.37 -14.79 -10.96
CA GLY A 203 11.17 -13.39 -11.34
C GLY A 203 11.06 -12.48 -10.13
N SER A 204 11.38 -11.19 -10.30
CA SER A 204 11.06 -10.18 -9.29
C SER A 204 9.60 -9.73 -9.38
N ARG A 205 9.07 -9.23 -8.25
CA ARG A 205 7.75 -8.59 -8.19
C ARG A 205 7.84 -7.23 -7.52
N ARG A 206 7.66 -6.17 -8.29
CA ARG A 206 7.62 -4.78 -7.82
C ARG A 206 6.19 -4.28 -7.69
N VAL A 207 5.97 -3.43 -6.69
CA VAL A 207 4.75 -2.62 -6.54
C VAL A 207 5.09 -1.24 -6.03
N LEU A 208 4.31 -0.26 -6.46
CA LEU A 208 4.31 1.08 -5.89
C LEU A 208 3.10 1.19 -4.97
N ILE A 209 3.32 1.66 -3.75
CA ILE A 209 2.25 1.84 -2.76
C ILE A 209 2.27 3.31 -2.36
N SER A 210 1.13 3.98 -2.54
CA SER A 210 0.92 5.37 -2.11
C SER A 210 -0.10 5.38 -0.98
N CYS A 211 0.32 5.91 0.16
CA CYS A 211 -0.48 5.99 1.37
C CYS A 211 -0.98 7.41 1.57
N PHE A 212 -2.22 7.53 2.03
CA PHE A 212 -2.93 8.79 2.19
C PHE A 212 -3.52 8.88 3.59
N ASN A 213 -3.58 10.11 4.09
CA ASN A 213 -4.27 10.45 5.31
C ASN A 213 -5.25 11.59 5.02
N THR A 214 -6.35 11.64 5.76
CA THR A 214 -7.31 12.73 5.64
C THR A 214 -6.76 14.01 6.28
N LYS A 215 -7.13 15.15 5.73
CA LYS A 215 -6.76 16.48 6.22
C LYS A 215 -7.13 16.68 7.69
N LYS A 216 -8.31 16.21 8.09
CA LYS A 216 -8.78 16.33 9.49
C LYS A 216 -8.03 15.42 10.46
N ASN A 217 -7.41 14.35 9.97
CA ASN A 217 -6.60 13.41 10.77
C ASN A 217 -5.09 13.73 10.69
N ASN A 218 -4.74 15.00 10.46
CA ASN A 218 -3.36 15.46 10.52
C ASN A 218 -2.72 15.11 11.89
N PRO A 219 -1.46 14.64 11.94
CA PRO A 219 -0.82 14.29 13.20
C PRO A 219 -0.81 15.44 14.21
N TYR A 220 -1.07 15.13 15.49
CA TYR A 220 -1.17 16.14 16.56
C TYR A 220 0.18 16.71 17.02
N LYS A 221 1.29 16.18 16.51
CA LYS A 221 2.65 16.64 16.75
C LYS A 221 3.53 16.33 15.54
N GLU A 222 4.69 16.96 15.46
CA GLU A 222 5.67 16.65 14.43
C GLU A 222 6.14 15.19 14.52
N ILE A 223 6.28 14.56 13.36
CA ILE A 223 6.68 13.17 13.16
C ILE A 223 7.59 13.09 11.93
N ALA A 224 8.25 11.94 11.73
CA ALA A 224 9.11 11.74 10.56
C ALA A 224 8.32 11.64 9.24
N HIS A 225 7.06 11.18 9.28
CA HIS A 225 6.20 11.12 8.10
C HIS A 225 5.59 12.49 7.76
N ALA A 226 4.94 12.60 6.60
CA ALA A 226 4.35 13.85 6.17
C ALA A 226 3.18 14.27 7.08
N SER A 227 3.13 15.56 7.38
CA SER A 227 1.92 16.25 7.84
C SER A 227 1.14 16.77 6.62
N TYR A 228 -0.03 17.32 6.87
CA TYR A 228 -0.93 17.84 5.85
C TYR A 228 -0.22 18.88 4.98
N THR A 229 -0.11 18.53 3.71
CA THR A 229 0.29 19.40 2.62
C THR A 229 -0.76 19.27 1.54
N PRO A 230 -1.40 20.37 1.09
CA PRO A 230 -2.38 20.30 0.01
C PRO A 230 -1.78 19.62 -1.23
N LEU A 231 -2.49 18.62 -1.76
CA LEU A 231 -2.04 17.92 -2.95
C LEU A 231 -2.43 18.70 -4.21
N ASN A 232 -1.45 18.94 -5.09
CA ASN A 232 -1.75 19.31 -6.47
C ASN A 232 -2.15 18.05 -7.23
N ILE A 233 -3.46 17.86 -7.46
CA ILE A 233 -3.99 16.68 -8.13
C ILE A 233 -3.61 16.72 -9.61
N SER A 234 -2.77 15.78 -10.04
CA SER A 234 -2.33 15.67 -11.41
C SER A 234 -3.44 15.11 -12.32
N LYS A 235 -3.53 15.64 -13.53
CA LYS A 235 -4.51 15.20 -14.55
C LYS A 235 -4.25 13.76 -14.99
N TYR A 236 -5.27 13.10 -15.53
CA TYR A 236 -5.20 11.72 -16.03
C TYR A 236 -3.93 11.42 -16.85
N ASN A 237 -3.66 12.25 -17.86
CA ASN A 237 -2.57 12.04 -18.84
C ASN A 237 -1.17 12.45 -18.34
N SER A 238 -1.04 13.01 -17.13
CA SER A 238 0.22 13.58 -16.63
C SER A 238 1.39 12.59 -16.58
N ILE A 239 1.09 11.30 -16.46
CA ILE A 239 2.10 10.23 -16.41
C ILE A 239 2.76 10.02 -17.77
N LEU A 240 2.00 10.14 -18.86
CA LEU A 240 2.55 10.00 -20.21
C LEU A 240 3.23 11.29 -20.69
N GLU A 241 2.79 12.44 -20.18
CA GLU A 241 3.34 13.77 -20.48
C GLU A 241 4.69 14.06 -19.78
N TYR A 242 5.00 13.35 -18.69
CA TYR A 242 6.33 13.37 -18.03
C TYR A 242 7.31 12.48 -18.78
#